data_AF-A0A1R0KNR0-F1
#
_entry.id   AF-A0A1R0KNR0-F1
#
_cell.length_a   1.000
_cell.length_b   1.000
_cell.length_c   1.000
_cell.angle_alpha   90.00
_cell.angle_beta   90.00
_cell.angle_gamma   90.00
#
_symmetry.space_group_name_H-M   'P 1'
#
loop_
_entity.id
_entity.type
_entity.pdbx_description
1 polymer ?
#
loop_
_entity_poly.entity_id
_entity_poly.type
_entity_poly.pdbx_seq_one_letter_code
_entity_poly.pdbx_strand_id
1 'polypeptide(L)'
;MSGYQVVIDGIRQSGKAAGRVADGLRGAAGSATVPGGDAGIPGARAVGKLAEVKQALQDRERSFGTRLDTHGASMATAADRYRTQDAAAASDLSTAPQPTGGVKAV
;
A
#
# COMPACT_ATOMS: atom_id res chain seq x y z
N MET A 1 -1.03 21.83 13.06
CA MET A 1 -1.60 20.67 12.35
C MET A 1 -2.58 19.99 13.29
N SER A 2 -3.80 19.68 12.85
CA SER A 2 -4.75 18.92 13.67
C SER A 2 -4.30 17.45 13.79
N GLY A 3 -4.70 16.76 14.86
CA GLY A 3 -4.40 15.33 15.02
C GLY A 3 -4.95 14.48 13.88
N TYR A 4 -6.01 14.93 13.21
CA TYR A 4 -6.62 14.23 12.07
C TYR A 4 -5.73 14.26 10.82
N GLN A 5 -5.09 15.40 10.54
CA GLN A 5 -4.15 15.53 9.42
C GLN A 5 -2.94 14.59 9.59
N VAL A 6 -2.46 14.39 10.83
CA VAL A 6 -1.36 13.46 11.13
C VAL A 6 -1.75 12.02 10.80
N VAL A 7 -2.99 11.61 11.06
CA VAL A 7 -3.49 10.27 10.72
C VAL A 7 -3.58 10.09 9.20
N ILE A 8 -4.10 11.09 8.47
CA ILE A 8 -4.17 11.08 7.00
C ILE A 8 -2.78 10.92 6.38
N ASP A 9 -1.79 11.65 6.90
CA ASP A 9 -0.42 11.57 6.42
C ASP A 9 0.21 10.20 6.74
N GLY A 10 -0.10 9.63 7.91
CA GLY A 10 0.30 8.27 8.28
C GLY A 10 -0.25 7.20 7.33
N ILE A 11 -1.53 7.30 6.94
CA ILE A 11 -2.16 6.40 5.96
C ILE A 11 -1.43 6.50 4.61
N ARG A 12 -1.18 7.73 4.13
CA ARG A 12 -0.45 7.96 2.87
C ARG A 12 0.97 7.39 2.93
N GLN A 13 1.65 7.54 4.05
CA GLN A 13 3.01 7.03 4.23
C GLN A 13 3.05 5.50 4.27
N SER A 14 2.04 4.84 4.85
CA SER A 14 1.88 3.39 4.78
C SER A 14 1.79 2.91 3.33
N GLY A 15 0.96 3.57 2.51
CA GLY A 15 0.82 3.23 1.09
C GLY A 15 2.13 3.39 0.31
N LYS A 16 2.89 4.47 0.57
CA LYS A 16 4.23 4.66 -0.02
C LYS A 16 5.23 3.60 0.44
N ALA A 17 5.18 3.20 1.70
CA ALA A 17 6.04 2.14 2.22
C ALA A 17 5.74 0.80 1.53
N ALA A 18 4.46 0.45 1.33
CA ALA A 18 4.07 -0.73 0.59
C ALA A 18 4.60 -0.73 -0.85
N GLY A 19 4.52 0.42 -1.55
CA GLY A 19 5.10 0.57 -2.89
C GLY A 19 6.61 0.32 -2.91
N ARG A 20 7.37 0.91 -1.96
CA ARG A 20 8.82 0.67 -1.85
C ARG A 20 9.16 -0.80 -1.60
N VAL A 21 8.36 -1.51 -0.80
CA VAL A 21 8.54 -2.95 -0.57
C VAL A 21 8.26 -3.74 -1.85
N ALA A 22 7.23 -3.38 -2.61
CA ALA A 22 6.92 -4.02 -3.89
C ALA A 22 8.04 -3.81 -4.92
N ASP A 23 8.60 -2.60 -5.00
CA ASP A 23 9.75 -2.29 -5.85
C ASP A 23 11.00 -3.07 -5.42
N GLY A 24 11.26 -3.18 -4.12
CA GLY A 24 12.35 -3.99 -3.58
C GLY A 24 12.21 -5.49 -3.91
N LEU A 25 10.99 -6.04 -3.80
CA LEU A 25 10.69 -7.41 -4.21
C LEU A 25 10.95 -7.64 -5.70
N ARG A 26 10.52 -6.71 -6.57
CA ARG A 26 10.77 -6.78 -8.01
C ARG A 26 12.26 -6.67 -8.34
N GLY A 27 13.00 -5.83 -7.63
CA GLY A 27 14.45 -5.68 -7.82
C GLY A 27 15.27 -6.88 -7.35
N ALA A 28 14.85 -7.55 -6.28
CA ALA A 28 15.53 -8.74 -5.77
C ALA A 28 15.43 -9.95 -6.72
N ALA A 29 14.34 -10.06 -7.48
CA ALA A 29 14.11 -11.07 -8.51
C ALA A 29 14.61 -12.47 -8.09
N GLY A 30 14.19 -12.95 -6.91
CA GLY A 30 14.70 -14.18 -6.29
C GLY A 30 14.52 -15.40 -7.19
N SER A 31 13.45 -15.45 -7.97
CA SER A 31 13.23 -16.48 -8.99
C SER A 31 14.30 -16.51 -10.10
N ALA A 32 14.98 -15.40 -10.38
CA ALA A 32 16.08 -15.34 -11.35
C ALA A 32 17.36 -16.02 -10.83
N THR A 33 17.49 -16.18 -9.51
CA THR A 33 18.64 -16.86 -8.88
C THR A 33 18.55 -18.38 -8.95
N VAL A 34 17.37 -18.93 -9.28
CA VAL A 34 17.18 -20.38 -9.43
C VAL A 34 17.84 -20.83 -10.74
N PRO A 35 18.85 -21.73 -10.69
CA PRO A 35 19.51 -22.26 -11.88
C PRO A 35 18.50 -22.92 -12.83
N GLY A 36 18.79 -22.90 -14.12
CA GLY A 36 17.99 -23.61 -15.12
C GLY A 36 18.71 -24.85 -15.63
N GLY A 37 17.94 -25.90 -15.97
CA GLY A 37 18.45 -27.07 -16.68
C GLY A 37 19.58 -27.81 -15.96
N ASP A 38 20.43 -28.49 -16.74
CA ASP A 38 21.58 -29.25 -16.24
C ASP A 38 22.72 -28.35 -15.72
N ALA A 39 22.59 -27.02 -15.80
CA ALA A 39 23.61 -26.05 -15.38
C ALA A 39 23.82 -25.99 -13.85
N GLY A 40 23.22 -26.89 -13.08
CA GLY A 40 23.41 -26.97 -11.63
C GLY A 40 22.90 -28.23 -10.94
N ILE A 41 22.01 -29.02 -11.59
CA ILE A 41 21.56 -30.30 -11.02
C ILE A 41 21.45 -31.35 -12.13
N PRO A 42 22.31 -32.39 -12.13
CA PRO A 42 22.20 -33.48 -13.09
C PRO A 42 20.91 -34.28 -12.89
N GLY A 43 20.16 -34.49 -13.97
CA GLY A 43 19.10 -35.50 -14.04
C GLY A 43 17.69 -34.94 -14.26
N ALA A 44 16.93 -35.62 -15.13
CA ALA A 44 15.63 -35.16 -15.63
C ALA A 44 14.60 -34.83 -14.54
N ARG A 45 14.52 -35.64 -13.48
CA ARG A 45 13.57 -35.41 -12.37
C ARG A 45 13.93 -34.18 -11.55
N ALA A 46 15.23 -33.93 -11.36
CA ALA A 46 15.70 -32.82 -10.55
C ALA A 46 15.56 -31.48 -11.30
N VAL A 47 15.84 -31.47 -12.60
CA VAL A 47 15.57 -30.34 -13.49
C VAL A 47 14.08 -29.99 -13.52
N GLY A 48 13.19 -31.00 -13.61
CA GLY A 48 11.74 -30.79 -13.55
C GLY A 48 11.28 -30.16 -12.22
N LYS A 49 11.80 -30.63 -11.09
CA LYS A 49 11.49 -30.03 -9.77
C LYS A 49 12.06 -28.62 -9.60
N LEU A 50 13.22 -28.34 -10.17
CA LEU A 50 13.80 -27.01 -10.15
C LEU A 50 12.94 -26.01 -10.95
N ALA A 51 12.40 -26.45 -12.09
CA ALA A 51 11.46 -25.65 -12.89
C ALA A 51 10.15 -25.38 -12.13
N GLU A 52 9.58 -26.37 -11.44
CA GLU A 52 8.40 -26.19 -10.58
C GLU A 52 8.67 -25.16 -9.47
N VAL A 53 9.82 -25.24 -8.80
CA VAL A 53 10.21 -24.29 -7.75
C VAL A 53 10.37 -22.88 -8.30
N LYS A 54 11.02 -22.73 -9.46
CA LYS A 54 11.19 -21.43 -10.12
C LYS A 54 9.84 -20.80 -10.46
N GLN A 55 8.92 -21.58 -11.01
CA GLN A 55 7.57 -21.12 -11.33
C GLN A 55 6.81 -20.70 -10.06
N ALA A 56 6.85 -21.51 -9.00
CA ALA A 56 6.20 -21.19 -7.73
C ALA A 56 6.75 -19.91 -7.08
N LEU A 57 8.05 -19.64 -7.21
CA LEU A 57 8.67 -18.40 -6.75
C LEU A 57 8.19 -17.20 -7.57
N GLN A 58 8.16 -17.30 -8.89
CA GLN A 58 7.65 -16.23 -9.77
C GLN A 58 6.18 -15.88 -9.45
N ASP A 59 5.35 -16.88 -9.22
CA ASP A 59 3.94 -16.67 -8.91
C ASP A 59 3.75 -16.04 -7.53
N ARG A 60 4.57 -16.41 -6.55
CA ARG A 60 4.60 -15.75 -5.22
C ARG A 60 5.06 -14.31 -5.30
N GLU A 61 6.16 -14.04 -6.01
CA GLU A 61 6.69 -12.68 -6.21
C GLU A 61 5.63 -11.78 -6.84
N ARG A 62 4.98 -12.26 -7.90
CA ARG A 62 3.88 -11.54 -8.57
C ARG A 62 2.71 -11.29 -7.62
N SER A 63 2.27 -12.31 -6.89
CA SER A 63 1.15 -12.20 -5.94
C SER A 63 1.43 -11.18 -4.84
N PHE A 64 2.62 -11.21 -4.24
CA PHE A 64 3.00 -10.24 -3.21
C PHE A 64 3.07 -8.82 -3.75
N GLY A 65 3.66 -8.64 -4.94
CA GLY A 65 3.68 -7.34 -5.62
C GLY A 65 2.27 -6.77 -5.81
N THR A 66 1.36 -7.54 -6.40
CA THR A 66 -0.03 -7.12 -6.62
C THR A 66 -0.77 -6.77 -5.32
N ARG A 67 -0.56 -7.54 -4.25
CA ARG A 67 -1.18 -7.26 -2.94
C ARG A 67 -0.66 -5.96 -2.32
N LEU A 68 0.63 -5.69 -2.44
CA LEU A 68 1.25 -4.45 -1.96
C LEU A 68 0.78 -3.24 -2.77
N ASP A 69 0.69 -3.36 -4.10
CA ASP A 69 0.19 -2.30 -4.97
C ASP A 69 -1.28 -1.98 -4.65
N THR A 70 -2.10 -3.01 -4.46
CA THR A 70 -3.51 -2.87 -4.07
C THR A 70 -3.65 -2.19 -2.70
N HIS A 71 -2.82 -2.58 -1.74
CA HIS A 71 -2.78 -1.92 -0.43
C HIS A 71 -2.39 -0.44 -0.57
N GLY A 72 -1.34 -0.14 -1.35
CA GLY A 72 -0.91 1.23 -1.63
C GLY A 72 -2.03 2.10 -2.23
N ALA A 73 -2.72 1.59 -3.26
CA ALA A 73 -3.84 2.27 -3.89
C ALA A 73 -5.03 2.50 -2.93
N SER A 74 -5.32 1.50 -2.09
CA SER A 74 -6.38 1.60 -1.07
C SER A 74 -6.07 2.67 -0.03
N MET A 75 -4.82 2.74 0.44
CA MET A 75 -4.38 3.77 1.39
C MET A 75 -4.40 5.17 0.77
N ALA A 76 -3.97 5.32 -0.49
CA ALA A 76 -4.05 6.59 -1.18
C ALA A 76 -5.51 7.08 -1.30
N THR A 77 -6.41 6.18 -1.72
CA THR A 77 -7.86 6.46 -1.83
C THR A 77 -8.45 6.85 -0.47
N ALA A 78 -8.09 6.14 0.60
CA ALA A 78 -8.56 6.45 1.94
C ALA A 78 -8.10 7.84 2.40
N ALA A 79 -6.83 8.17 2.20
CA ALA A 79 -6.27 9.47 2.56
C ALA A 79 -6.97 10.62 1.80
N ASP A 80 -7.23 10.46 0.50
CA ASP A 80 -7.93 11.47 -0.31
C ASP A 80 -9.38 11.67 0.14
N ARG A 81 -10.09 10.58 0.47
CA ARG A 81 -11.46 10.65 1.02
C ARG A 81 -11.51 11.37 2.36
N TYR A 82 -10.65 11.00 3.31
CA TYR A 82 -10.62 11.66 4.61
C TYR A 82 -10.29 13.14 4.50
N ARG A 83 -9.33 13.51 3.64
CA ARG A 83 -8.98 14.92 3.40
C ARG A 83 -10.15 15.72 2.82
N THR A 84 -10.88 15.13 1.87
CA THR A 84 -12.02 15.80 1.22
C THR A 84 -13.17 16.02 2.21
N GLN A 85 -13.46 15.02 3.04
CA GLN A 85 -14.50 15.11 4.06
C GLN A 85 -14.13 16.11 5.17
N ASP A 86 -12.86 16.13 5.61
CA ASP A 86 -12.38 17.10 6.60
C ASP A 86 -12.47 18.54 6.07
N ALA A 87 -12.11 18.76 4.79
CA ALA A 87 -12.26 20.05 4.14
C ALA A 87 -13.73 20.49 4.02
N ALA A 88 -14.64 19.57 3.68
CA ALA A 88 -16.07 19.85 3.61
C ALA A 88 -16.65 20.21 5.00
N ALA A 89 -16.31 19.44 6.04
CA ALA A 89 -16.74 19.72 7.40
C ALA A 89 -16.21 21.07 7.91
N ALA A 90 -14.95 21.40 7.62
CA ALA A 90 -14.37 22.70 7.96
C ALA A 90 -15.09 23.85 7.24
N SER A 91 -15.45 23.66 5.96
CA SER A 91 -16.24 24.62 5.19
C SER A 91 -17.60 24.84 5.83
N ASP A 92 -18.36 23.77 6.09
CA ASP A 92 -19.71 23.84 6.68
C ASP A 92 -19.72 24.53 8.06
N LEU A 93 -18.71 24.25 8.89
CA LEU A 93 -18.55 24.91 10.19
C LEU A 93 -18.21 26.41 10.06
N SER A 94 -17.49 26.80 9.00
CA SER A 94 -17.11 28.20 8.75
C SER A 94 -18.25 29.06 8.18
N THR A 95 -19.24 28.43 7.53
CA THR A 95 -20.44 29.09 6.99
C THR A 95 -21.64 29.05 7.95
N ALA A 96 -21.58 28.27 9.04
CA ALA A 96 -22.61 28.29 10.07
C ALA A 96 -22.65 29.68 10.77
N PRO A 97 -23.82 30.33 10.87
CA PRO A 97 -23.93 31.58 11.62
C PRO A 97 -23.46 31.38 13.06
N GLN A 98 -22.59 32.26 13.54
CA GLN A 98 -22.19 32.30 14.94
C GLN A 98 -23.45 32.37 15.81
N PRO A 99 -23.66 31.47 16.79
CA PRO A 99 -24.87 31.52 17.61
C PRO A 99 -24.88 32.84 18.38
N THR A 100 -25.73 33.78 17.97
CA THR A 100 -26.00 35.06 18.65
C THR A 100 -26.86 34.84 19.90
N GLY A 101 -26.59 33.77 20.65
CA GLY A 101 -27.26 33.45 21.90
C GLY A 101 -26.72 34.34 23.01
N GLY A 102 -27.18 35.58 23.05
CA GLY A 102 -26.98 36.47 24.19
C GLY A 102 -27.55 35.81 25.46
N VAL A 103 -26.66 35.46 26.39
CA VAL A 103 -27.03 35.10 27.74
C VAL A 103 -27.68 36.33 28.36
N LYS A 104 -28.99 36.28 28.59
CA LYS A 104 -29.69 37.31 29.36
C LYS A 104 -29.24 37.15 30.81
N ALA A 105 -28.46 38.11 31.30
CA ALA A 105 -28.09 38.19 32.71
C ALA A 105 -29.36 38.34 33.55
N VAL A 106 -29.49 37.48 34.56
CA VAL A 106 -30.45 37.60 35.67
C VAL A 106 -29.84 38.51 36.73
#